data_AF-A0A5C1WS23-F1
#
_entry.id   AF-A0A5C1WS23-F1
#
_cell.length_a   1.000
_cell.length_b   1.000
_cell.length_c   1.000
_cell.angle_alpha   90.00
_cell.angle_beta   90.00
_cell.angle_gamma   90.00
#
_symmetry.space_group_name_H-M   'P 1'
#
loop_
_entity.id
_entity.type
_entity.pdbx_description
1 polymer ?
#
loop_
_entity_poly.entity_id
_entity_poly.type
_entity_poly.pdbx_seq_one_letter_code
_entity_poly.pdbx_strand_id
1 'polypeptide(L)'
;MKKIYTLALLVFSVFILAACSSQEAWLNGTWKSEKTKSTYVFEEKQGKWNILNGKEKIAEKGEVKDKKGDQFTIVDANGNRHQIKKVDENTIEYQPFTSDGISATNGESFKFKKEK
;
A
#
# COMPACT_ATOMS: atom_id res chain seq x y z
N MET A 1 19.75 -38.54 -37.20
CA MET A 1 19.35 -38.20 -35.81
C MET A 1 20.35 -37.23 -35.21
N LYS A 2 20.01 -35.94 -35.12
CA LYS A 2 20.61 -34.88 -34.28
C LYS A 2 20.03 -33.55 -34.79
N LYS A 3 19.80 -32.59 -33.89
CA LYS A 3 19.34 -31.20 -34.12
C LYS A 3 17.84 -30.90 -33.97
N ILE A 4 17.19 -31.35 -32.89
CA ILE A 4 15.88 -30.78 -32.50
C ILE A 4 15.77 -30.38 -31.02
N TYR A 5 16.86 -30.47 -30.24
CA TYR A 5 16.80 -30.25 -28.78
C TYR A 5 17.26 -28.87 -28.32
N THR A 6 17.35 -27.86 -29.21
CA THR A 6 17.91 -26.55 -28.83
C THR A 6 16.89 -25.41 -28.85
N LEU A 7 15.62 -25.66 -29.21
CA LEU A 7 14.62 -24.59 -29.33
C LEU A 7 13.56 -24.56 -28.21
N ALA A 8 13.55 -25.55 -27.31
CA ALA A 8 12.58 -25.60 -26.21
C ALA A 8 13.08 -24.96 -24.90
N LEU A 9 14.37 -24.60 -24.79
CA LEU A 9 14.95 -24.11 -23.54
C LEU A 9 14.87 -22.59 -23.34
N LEU A 10 14.46 -21.81 -24.35
CA LEU A 10 14.53 -20.35 -24.33
C LEU A 10 13.20 -19.65 -24.00
N VAL A 11 12.10 -20.39 -23.90
CA VAL A 11 10.77 -19.82 -23.59
C VAL A 11 10.44 -19.88 -22.09
N PHE A 12 11.21 -20.63 -21.29
CA PHE A 12 10.93 -20.79 -19.85
C PHE A 12 11.62 -19.74 -18.95
N SER A 13 12.58 -18.99 -19.46
CA SER A 13 13.35 -18.02 -18.67
C SER A 13 12.73 -16.61 -18.59
N VAL A 14 11.60 -16.35 -19.26
CA VAL A 14 10.92 -15.04 -19.21
C VAL A 14 9.80 -14.99 -18.16
N PHE A 15 9.42 -16.11 -17.55
CA PHE A 15 8.28 -16.17 -16.62
C PHE A 15 8.59 -15.90 -15.14
N ILE A 16 9.83 -15.59 -14.74
CA ILE A 16 10.21 -15.52 -13.32
C ILE A 16 10.27 -14.08 -12.75
N LEU A 17 10.06 -13.02 -13.55
CA LEU A 17 10.20 -11.63 -13.05
C LEU A 17 8.89 -10.87 -12.79
N ALA A 18 7.72 -11.47 -13.00
CA ALA A 18 6.44 -10.85 -12.63
C ALA A 18 6.07 -11.06 -11.14
N ALA A 19 6.94 -11.70 -10.35
CA ALA A 19 6.76 -11.81 -8.92
C ALA A 19 7.33 -10.55 -8.24
N CYS A 20 6.46 -9.84 -7.52
CA CYS A 20 6.79 -8.86 -6.46
C CYS A 20 6.89 -7.36 -6.82
N SER A 21 6.20 -6.86 -7.85
CA SER A 21 5.82 -5.44 -7.84
C SER A 21 4.39 -5.31 -7.35
N SER A 22 4.21 -4.82 -6.12
CA SER A 22 2.87 -4.50 -5.64
C SER A 22 2.24 -3.41 -6.47
N GLN A 23 0.94 -3.55 -6.77
CA GLN A 23 0.18 -2.56 -7.52
C GLN A 23 0.19 -1.18 -6.83
N GLU A 24 0.30 -1.16 -5.51
CA GLU A 24 0.28 0.07 -4.71
C GLU A 24 1.69 0.53 -4.28
N ALA A 25 2.74 0.06 -4.97
CA ALA A 25 4.12 0.42 -4.64
C ALA A 25 4.37 1.95 -4.61
N TRP A 26 3.57 2.73 -5.33
CA TRP A 26 3.61 4.20 -5.33
C TRP A 26 3.30 4.82 -3.96
N LEU A 27 2.56 4.13 -3.09
CA LEU A 27 2.24 4.59 -1.74
C LEU A 27 3.45 4.53 -0.81
N ASN A 28 4.46 3.70 -1.11
CA ASN A 28 5.66 3.61 -0.27
C ASN A 28 6.32 4.97 -0.08
N GLY A 29 6.65 5.27 1.17
CA GLY A 29 7.37 6.47 1.56
C GLY A 29 6.74 7.22 2.74
N THR A 30 7.25 8.42 2.96
CA THR A 30 6.83 9.32 4.03
C THR A 30 5.82 10.33 3.50
N TRP A 31 4.76 10.59 4.27
CA TRP A 31 3.63 11.43 3.90
C TRP A 31 3.31 12.38 5.05
N LYS A 32 3.19 13.68 4.77
CA LYS A 32 3.01 14.73 5.78
C LYS A 32 1.70 15.46 5.59
N SER A 33 0.99 15.69 6.69
CA SER A 33 -0.21 16.53 6.68
C SER A 33 0.13 17.94 7.17
N GLU A 34 -0.17 18.94 6.36
CA GLU A 34 -0.01 20.35 6.76
C GLU A 34 -1.03 20.74 7.86
N LYS A 35 -2.24 20.13 7.84
CA LYS A 35 -3.34 20.41 8.79
C LYS A 35 -3.01 19.88 10.19
N THR A 36 -2.66 18.60 10.29
CA THR A 36 -2.46 17.93 11.59
C THR A 36 -1.01 17.92 12.05
N LYS A 37 -0.06 18.36 11.20
CA LYS A 37 1.40 18.25 11.43
C LYS A 37 1.90 16.82 11.66
N SER A 38 1.07 15.82 11.36
CA SER A 38 1.43 14.41 11.48
C SER A 38 2.27 13.95 10.29
N THR A 39 3.10 12.93 10.54
CA THR A 39 3.97 12.31 9.54
C THR A 39 3.74 10.81 9.57
N TYR A 40 3.25 10.27 8.46
CA TYR A 40 2.97 8.87 8.28
C TYR A 40 3.99 8.22 7.35
N VAL A 41 4.44 7.02 7.68
CA VAL A 41 5.28 6.20 6.81
C VAL A 41 4.49 4.97 6.41
N PHE A 42 4.31 4.79 5.11
CA PHE A 42 3.71 3.59 4.52
C PHE A 42 4.84 2.76 3.94
N GLU A 43 4.97 1.53 4.41
CA GLU A 43 6.05 0.63 4.02
C GLU A 43 5.49 -0.75 3.67
N GLU A 44 5.78 -1.23 2.48
CA GLU A 44 5.43 -2.55 2.04
C GLU A 44 6.63 -3.50 2.12
N LYS A 45 6.45 -4.63 2.81
CA LYS A 45 7.42 -5.71 2.90
C LYS A 45 6.73 -7.02 2.55
N GLN A 46 7.23 -7.71 1.53
CA GLN A 46 6.70 -9.02 1.09
C GLN A 46 5.18 -8.98 0.79
N GLY A 47 4.70 -7.89 0.18
CA GLY A 47 3.27 -7.71 -0.14
C GLY A 47 2.37 -7.41 1.05
N LYS A 48 2.94 -7.10 2.23
CA LYS A 48 2.22 -6.67 3.43
C LYS A 48 2.62 -5.27 3.83
N TRP A 49 1.64 -4.48 4.24
CA TRP A 49 1.83 -3.07 4.56
C TRP A 49 2.00 -2.83 6.07
N ASN A 50 2.94 -1.96 6.42
CA ASN A 50 3.06 -1.38 7.75
C ASN A 50 2.80 0.12 7.63
N ILE A 51 2.13 0.67 8.64
CA ILE A 51 1.82 2.10 8.72
C ILE A 51 2.35 2.61 10.06
N LEU A 52 3.20 3.62 10.00
CA LEU A 52 3.78 4.26 11.19
C LEU A 52 3.34 5.72 11.25
N ASN A 53 3.14 6.24 12.46
CA ASN A 53 3.01 7.67 12.74
C ASN A 53 4.14 8.09 13.69
N GLY A 54 5.18 8.71 13.14
CA GLY A 54 6.45 8.90 13.87
C GLY A 54 7.09 7.56 14.25
N LYS A 55 7.23 7.30 15.56
CA LYS A 55 7.76 6.02 16.09
C LYS A 55 6.67 4.98 16.39
N GLU A 56 5.41 5.40 16.40
CA GLU A 56 4.28 4.55 16.73
C GLU A 56 3.88 3.73 15.50
N LYS A 57 3.56 2.47 15.74
CA LYS A 57 3.16 1.53 14.70
C LYS A 57 1.66 1.38 14.74
N ILE A 58 1.01 1.94 13.74
CA ILE A 58 -0.44 2.07 13.67
C ILE A 58 -1.06 0.84 13.00
N ALA A 59 -0.35 0.24 12.05
CA ALA A 59 -0.75 -1.01 11.40
C ALA A 59 0.46 -1.90 11.13
N GLU A 60 0.27 -3.21 11.30
CA GLU A 60 1.25 -4.24 10.96
C GLU A 60 0.68 -5.29 10.02
N LYS A 61 1.50 -5.71 9.06
CA LYS A 61 1.20 -6.80 8.12
C LYS A 61 -0.15 -6.66 7.40
N GLY A 62 -0.56 -5.42 7.14
CA GLY A 62 -1.84 -5.12 6.52
C GLY A 62 -1.94 -5.57 5.08
N GLU A 63 -3.16 -5.90 4.66
CA GLU A 63 -3.47 -6.38 3.31
C GLU A 63 -4.33 -5.36 2.57
N VAL A 64 -4.04 -5.14 1.29
CA VAL A 64 -4.89 -4.32 0.41
C VAL A 64 -6.18 -5.07 0.10
N LYS A 65 -7.31 -4.42 0.38
CA LYS A 65 -8.69 -4.89 0.13
C LYS A 65 -9.55 -3.76 -0.42
N ASP A 66 -10.75 -4.12 -0.86
CA ASP A 66 -11.83 -3.19 -1.23
C ASP A 66 -11.42 -2.10 -2.26
N LYS A 67 -10.58 -2.47 -3.22
CA LYS A 67 -10.10 -1.55 -4.24
C LYS A 67 -11.23 -1.11 -5.19
N LYS A 68 -11.41 0.20 -5.33
CA LYS A 68 -12.40 0.85 -6.21
C LYS A 68 -11.78 2.10 -6.82
N GLY A 69 -11.39 2.02 -8.09
CA GLY A 69 -10.67 3.10 -8.77
C GLY A 69 -9.36 3.44 -8.06
N ASP A 70 -9.20 4.71 -7.70
CA ASP A 70 -8.02 5.25 -7.01
C ASP A 70 -8.06 5.09 -5.48
N GLN A 71 -9.07 4.42 -4.95
CA GLN A 71 -9.23 4.17 -3.53
C GLN A 71 -9.09 2.68 -3.21
N PHE A 72 -8.44 2.38 -2.10
CA PHE A 72 -8.38 1.04 -1.53
C PHE A 72 -8.30 1.14 0.00
N THR A 73 -8.31 -0.01 0.66
CA THR A 73 -8.20 -0.11 2.11
C THR A 73 -7.11 -1.09 2.49
N ILE A 74 -6.20 -0.68 3.38
CA ILE A 74 -5.28 -1.59 4.04
C ILE A 74 -5.96 -2.08 5.32
N VAL A 75 -6.15 -3.38 5.47
CA VAL A 75 -6.74 -3.99 6.68
C VAL A 75 -5.63 -4.67 7.47
N ASP A 76 -5.42 -4.25 8.71
CA ASP A 76 -4.40 -4.79 9.60
C ASP A 76 -4.81 -6.13 10.24
N ALA A 77 -3.90 -6.75 10.99
CA ALA A 77 -4.15 -8.01 11.68
C ALA A 77 -5.24 -7.95 12.75
N ASN A 78 -5.55 -6.76 13.28
CA ASN A 78 -6.62 -6.53 14.25
C ASN A 78 -7.97 -6.22 13.58
N GLY A 79 -8.00 -6.17 12.25
CA GLY A 79 -9.17 -5.81 11.46
C GLY A 79 -9.39 -4.30 11.33
N ASN A 80 -8.51 -3.46 11.90
CA ASN A 80 -8.58 -2.02 11.68
C ASN A 80 -8.34 -1.72 10.20
N ARG A 81 -8.96 -0.65 9.73
CA ARG A 81 -9.01 -0.31 8.31
C ARG A 81 -8.40 1.04 8.07
N HIS A 82 -7.53 1.11 7.08
CA HIS A 82 -6.83 2.30 6.66
C HIS A 82 -7.25 2.59 5.23
N GLN A 83 -8.23 3.47 5.06
CA GLN A 83 -8.69 3.84 3.73
C GLN A 83 -7.72 4.87 3.14
N ILE A 84 -7.23 4.58 1.94
CA ILE A 84 -6.32 5.46 1.19
C ILE A 84 -6.95 5.72 -0.16
N LYS A 85 -7.03 6.99 -0.54
CA LYS A 85 -7.40 7.44 -1.87
C LYS A 85 -6.26 8.24 -2.47
N LYS A 86 -5.79 7.80 -3.64
CA LYS A 86 -4.84 8.57 -4.45
C LYS A 86 -5.57 9.79 -5.01
N VAL A 87 -5.04 10.98 -4.74
CA VAL A 87 -5.53 12.22 -5.34
C VAL A 87 -4.68 12.56 -6.56
N ASP A 88 -3.35 12.49 -6.41
CA ASP A 88 -2.37 12.62 -7.47
C ASP A 88 -1.09 11.84 -7.09
N GLU A 89 0.02 12.03 -7.81
CA GLU A 89 1.29 11.31 -7.55
C GLU A 89 1.90 11.63 -6.18
N ASN A 90 1.64 12.81 -5.65
CA ASN A 90 2.25 13.33 -4.42
C ASN A 90 1.21 13.67 -3.35
N THR A 91 -0.07 13.38 -3.57
CA THR A 91 -1.15 13.67 -2.63
C THR A 91 -2.06 12.48 -2.42
N ILE A 92 -2.36 12.17 -1.16
CA ILE A 92 -3.37 11.18 -0.76
C ILE A 92 -4.39 11.79 0.20
N GLU A 93 -5.57 11.19 0.22
CA GLU A 93 -6.52 11.28 1.32
C GLU A 93 -6.45 9.99 2.14
N TYR A 94 -6.33 10.13 3.47
CA TYR A 94 -6.20 9.02 4.41
C TYR A 94 -7.23 9.14 5.53
N GLN A 95 -7.92 8.03 5.82
CA GLN A 95 -8.87 7.93 6.93
C GLN A 95 -8.75 6.56 7.62
N PRO A 96 -8.43 6.54 8.92
CA PRO A 96 -8.45 5.32 9.71
C PRO A 96 -9.84 5.01 10.27
N PHE A 97 -10.15 3.72 10.37
CA PHE A 97 -11.34 3.16 10.98
C PHE A 97 -10.96 2.01 11.90
N THR A 98 -11.71 1.84 12.97
CA THR A 98 -11.65 0.66 13.84
C THR A 98 -12.22 -0.58 13.14
N SER A 99 -12.02 -1.75 13.72
CA SER A 99 -12.43 -3.04 13.12
C SER A 99 -13.93 -3.21 12.92
N ASP A 100 -14.74 -2.53 13.74
CA ASP A 100 -16.20 -2.40 13.61
C ASP A 100 -16.64 -1.40 12.51
N GLY A 101 -15.69 -0.74 11.83
CA GLY A 101 -15.95 0.21 10.76
C GLY A 101 -16.27 1.63 11.22
N ILE A 102 -16.12 1.93 12.51
CA ILE A 102 -16.28 3.31 13.03
C ILE A 102 -15.05 4.14 12.66
N SER A 103 -15.27 5.37 12.19
CA SER A 103 -14.15 6.26 11.88
C SER A 103 -13.42 6.67 13.14
N ALA A 104 -12.10 6.44 13.18
CA ALA A 104 -11.26 6.83 14.32
C ALA A 104 -11.00 8.37 14.37
N THR A 105 -11.53 9.10 13.40
CA THR A 105 -11.35 10.54 13.19
C THR A 105 -12.69 11.27 13.09
N ASN A 106 -13.76 10.71 13.64
CA ASN A 106 -15.11 11.26 13.61
C ASN A 106 -15.60 11.60 12.18
N GLY A 107 -15.22 10.79 11.20
CA GLY A 107 -15.61 10.97 9.80
C GLY A 107 -14.67 11.86 8.99
N GLU A 108 -13.65 12.48 9.59
CA GLU A 108 -12.70 13.31 8.85
C GLU A 108 -11.63 12.48 8.12
N SER A 109 -11.47 12.72 6.82
CA SER A 109 -10.28 12.32 6.06
C SER A 109 -9.21 13.41 6.09
N PHE A 110 -7.94 13.03 6.12
CA PHE A 110 -6.82 13.97 6.09
C PHE A 110 -6.06 13.89 4.78
N LYS A 111 -5.69 15.06 4.25
CA LYS A 111 -4.77 15.16 3.11
C LYS A 111 -3.33 15.09 3.58
N PHE A 112 -2.56 14.26 2.90
CA PHE A 112 -1.11 14.16 3.07
C PHE A 112 -0.41 14.39 1.75
N LYS A 113 0.74 15.07 1.82
CA LYS A 113 1.67 15.23 0.70
C LYS A 113 2.87 14.30 0.88
N LYS A 114 3.34 13.72 -0.21
CA LYS A 114 4.54 12.89 -0.22
C LYS A 114 5.75 13.76 0.11
N GLU A 115 6.58 13.30 1.05
CA GLU A 115 7.88 13.89 1.30
C GLU A 115 8.84 13.45 0.20
N LYS A 116 9.55 14.42 -0.38
CA LYS A 116 10.53 14.21 -1.45
C LYS A 116 11.85 13.69 -0.90
#